data_AF-A1T3T4-F1
#
_entry.id   AF-A1T3T4-F1
#
_cell.length_a   1.000
_cell.length_b   1.000
_cell.length_c   1.000
_cell.angle_alpha   90.00
_cell.angle_beta   90.00
_cell.angle_gamma   90.00
#
_symmetry.space_group_name_H-M   'P 1'
#
loop_
_entity.id
_entity.type
_entity.pdbx_description
1 polymer ?
#
loop_
_entity_poly.entity_id
_entity_poly.type
_entity_poly.pdbx_seq_one_letter_code
_entity_poly.pdbx_strand_id
1 'polypeptide(L)'
;MPVTVSRVEASNLASLTAAATELRAKIGQLDALITEQRGSVRRLRAAWRGAAGEGTITQAERNLAAQVQLRDRLAAVQETLDTGGSRLTATRDGLTGVVEALRASGWTVTDAGHAIAPPFPPLLTQFEPGFTALIRRLLRLFDEIDAGTAAGISGVLRQR
;
A
#
# COMPACT_ATOMS: atom_id res chain seq x y z
N MET A 1 21.03 -0.89 -2.69
CA MET A 1 21.19 -0.83 -4.17
C MET A 1 20.19 0.17 -4.70
N PRO A 2 20.55 1.04 -5.66
CA PRO A 2 19.60 1.97 -6.25
C PRO A 2 18.50 1.22 -7.02
N VAL A 3 17.27 1.74 -6.99
CA VAL A 3 16.16 1.23 -7.82
C VAL A 3 16.49 1.44 -9.31
N THR A 4 16.19 0.43 -10.13
CA THR A 4 16.48 0.44 -11.57
C THR A 4 15.20 0.36 -12.40
N VAL A 5 15.29 0.73 -13.68
CA VAL A 5 14.15 0.72 -14.61
C VAL A 5 13.55 -0.68 -14.72
N SER A 6 14.38 -1.71 -14.92
CA SER A 6 13.92 -3.09 -15.04
C SER A 6 13.25 -3.60 -13.76
N ARG A 7 13.72 -3.16 -12.59
CA ARG A 7 13.10 -3.51 -11.30
C ARG A 7 11.69 -2.92 -11.18
N VAL A 8 11.50 -1.66 -11.58
CA VAL A 8 10.18 -1.01 -11.56
C VAL A 8 9.24 -1.64 -12.61
N GLU A 9 9.74 -1.92 -13.81
CA GLU A 9 8.98 -2.62 -14.86
C GLU A 9 8.49 -3.99 -14.37
N ALA A 10 9.36 -4.76 -13.71
CA ALA A 10 9.07 -6.09 -13.17
C ALA A 10 8.26 -6.10 -11.84
N SER A 11 7.96 -4.92 -11.26
CA SER A 11 7.27 -4.84 -9.98
C SER A 11 5.81 -5.30 -10.08
N ASN A 12 5.42 -6.30 -9.28
CA ASN A 12 4.04 -6.80 -9.23
C ASN A 12 3.18 -6.00 -8.24
N LEU A 13 2.77 -4.81 -8.63
CA LEU A 13 1.97 -3.91 -7.78
C LEU A 13 0.50 -4.32 -7.67
N ALA A 14 -0.01 -5.09 -8.64
CA ALA A 14 -1.35 -5.65 -8.61
C ALA A 14 -1.59 -6.54 -7.37
N SER A 15 -0.54 -7.24 -6.92
CA SER A 15 -0.57 -8.06 -5.71
C SER A 15 -0.83 -7.24 -4.43
N LEU A 16 -0.30 -6.00 -4.33
CA LEU A 16 -0.54 -5.12 -3.18
C LEU A 16 -2.00 -4.66 -3.16
N THR A 17 -2.53 -4.23 -4.29
CA THR A 17 -3.94 -3.81 -4.40
C THR A 17 -4.92 -4.97 -4.18
N ALA A 18 -4.55 -6.18 -4.63
CA ALA A 18 -5.33 -7.38 -4.37
C ALA A 18 -5.34 -7.72 -2.87
N ALA A 19 -4.18 -7.66 -2.20
CA ALA A 19 -4.07 -7.87 -0.76
C ALA A 19 -4.88 -6.83 0.04
N ALA A 20 -4.84 -5.55 -0.35
CA ALA A 20 -5.66 -4.50 0.25
C ALA A 20 -7.17 -4.79 0.10
N THR A 21 -7.58 -5.27 -1.07
CA THR A 21 -8.98 -5.64 -1.34
C THR A 21 -9.42 -6.85 -0.52
N GLU A 22 -8.58 -7.87 -0.43
CA GLU A 22 -8.85 -9.05 0.41
C GLU A 22 -8.97 -8.66 1.88
N LEU A 23 -8.07 -7.81 2.37
CA LEU A 23 -8.09 -7.35 3.76
C LEU A 23 -9.35 -6.54 4.06
N ARG A 24 -9.79 -5.68 3.13
CA ARG A 24 -11.05 -4.95 3.22
C ARG A 24 -12.25 -5.89 3.36
N ALA A 25 -12.29 -6.98 2.59
CA ALA A 25 -13.36 -7.98 2.71
C ALA A 25 -13.35 -8.67 4.08
N LYS A 26 -12.17 -9.05 4.61
CA LYS A 26 -12.05 -9.66 5.94
C LYS A 26 -12.44 -8.69 7.06
N ILE A 27 -12.11 -7.40 6.94
CA ILE A 27 -12.53 -6.36 7.87
C ILE A 27 -14.07 -6.28 7.91
N GLY A 28 -14.74 -6.30 6.75
CA GLY A 28 -16.20 -6.31 6.69
C GLY A 28 -16.83 -7.52 7.38
N GLN A 29 -16.22 -8.70 7.25
CA GLN A 29 -16.65 -9.91 7.99
C GLN A 29 -16.49 -9.75 9.50
N LEU A 30 -15.36 -9.15 9.95
CA LEU A 30 -15.11 -8.89 11.36
C LEU A 30 -16.10 -7.86 11.93
N ASP A 31 -16.46 -6.82 11.18
CA ASP A 31 -17.44 -5.82 11.60
C ASP A 31 -18.85 -6.43 11.79
N ALA A 32 -19.24 -7.36 10.91
CA ALA A 32 -20.48 -8.11 11.06
C ALA A 32 -20.47 -8.94 12.36
N LEU A 33 -19.37 -9.65 12.64
CA LEU A 33 -19.20 -10.44 13.85
C LEU A 33 -19.22 -9.58 15.13
N ILE A 34 -18.49 -8.45 15.13
CA ILE A 34 -18.47 -7.49 16.24
C ILE A 34 -19.89 -6.97 16.51
N THR A 35 -20.66 -6.68 15.45
CA THR A 35 -22.05 -6.21 15.57
C THR A 35 -22.96 -7.28 16.17
N GLU A 36 -22.82 -8.53 15.73
CA GLU A 36 -23.57 -9.66 16.29
C GLU A 36 -23.23 -9.88 17.77
N GLN A 37 -21.94 -9.88 18.13
CA GLN A 37 -21.49 -10.04 19.51
C GLN A 37 -21.99 -8.91 20.41
N ARG A 38 -21.99 -7.65 19.94
CA ARG A 38 -22.62 -6.52 20.65
C ARG A 38 -24.10 -6.77 20.92
N GLY A 39 -24.82 -7.35 19.95
CA GLY A 39 -26.20 -7.79 20.13
C GLY A 39 -26.33 -8.84 21.23
N SER A 40 -25.51 -9.89 21.18
CA SER A 40 -25.52 -10.98 22.16
C SER A 40 -25.16 -10.51 23.57
N VAL A 41 -24.16 -9.65 23.75
CA VAL A 41 -23.80 -9.07 25.06
C VAL A 41 -24.95 -8.23 25.64
N ARG A 42 -25.64 -7.43 24.80
CA ARG A 42 -26.82 -6.68 25.24
C ARG A 42 -27.95 -7.60 25.70
N ARG A 43 -28.21 -8.69 24.96
CA ARG A 43 -29.21 -9.70 25.36
C ARG A 43 -28.82 -10.41 26.66
N LEU A 44 -27.55 -10.79 26.80
CA LEU A 44 -27.04 -11.43 28.02
C LEU A 44 -27.22 -10.51 29.24
N ARG A 45 -26.88 -9.21 29.10
CA ARG A 45 -27.09 -8.20 30.14
C ARG A 45 -28.56 -8.00 30.49
N ALA A 46 -29.46 -8.08 29.51
CA ALA A 46 -30.90 -7.97 29.77
C ALA A 46 -31.47 -9.20 30.49
N ALA A 47 -31.00 -10.41 30.15
CA ALA A 47 -31.51 -11.67 30.65
C ALA A 47 -30.90 -12.08 32.01
N TRP A 48 -29.64 -11.74 32.28
CA TRP A 48 -28.90 -12.26 33.44
C TRP A 48 -28.49 -11.14 34.39
N ARG A 49 -29.46 -10.67 35.20
CA ARG A 49 -29.23 -9.67 36.25
C ARG A 49 -28.77 -10.37 37.54
N GLY A 50 -27.50 -10.22 37.92
CA GLY A 50 -26.90 -10.76 39.15
C GLY A 50 -25.37 -10.77 39.12
N ALA A 51 -24.71 -10.85 40.28
CA ALA A 51 -23.25 -10.67 40.41
C ALA A 51 -22.41 -11.64 39.55
N ALA A 52 -22.87 -12.88 39.35
CA ALA A 52 -22.21 -13.84 38.45
C ALA A 52 -22.35 -13.48 36.96
N GLY A 53 -23.46 -12.86 36.56
CA GLY A 53 -23.67 -12.38 35.19
C GLY A 53 -22.78 -11.18 34.85
N GLU A 54 -22.52 -10.31 35.83
CA GLU A 54 -21.69 -9.11 35.64
C GLU A 54 -20.23 -9.45 35.28
N GLY A 55 -19.68 -10.50 35.90
CA GLY A 55 -18.33 -10.99 35.59
C GLY A 55 -18.21 -11.50 34.15
N THR A 56 -19.18 -12.30 33.68
CA THR A 56 -19.22 -12.80 32.31
C THR A 56 -19.42 -11.67 31.29
N ILE A 57 -20.29 -10.70 31.60
CA ILE A 57 -20.53 -9.53 30.75
C ILE A 57 -19.26 -8.68 30.64
N THR A 58 -18.58 -8.42 31.76
CA THR A 58 -17.32 -7.66 31.77
C THR A 58 -16.26 -8.34 30.90
N GLN A 59 -16.13 -9.67 30.99
CA GLN A 59 -15.19 -10.42 30.15
C GLN A 59 -15.56 -10.34 28.66
N ALA A 60 -16.85 -10.45 28.34
CA ALA A 60 -17.32 -10.33 26.96
C ALA A 60 -17.05 -8.93 26.38
N GLU A 61 -17.21 -7.87 27.18
CA GLU A 61 -16.90 -6.49 26.76
C GLU A 61 -15.40 -6.27 26.53
N ARG A 62 -14.53 -6.84 27.37
CA ARG A 62 -13.08 -6.81 27.15
C ARG A 62 -12.68 -7.52 25.86
N ASN A 63 -13.23 -8.70 25.61
CA ASN A 63 -12.98 -9.45 24.37
C ASN A 63 -13.47 -8.69 23.15
N LEU A 64 -14.61 -8.01 23.25
CA LEU A 64 -15.14 -7.16 22.18
C LEU A 64 -14.24 -5.95 21.93
N ALA A 65 -13.75 -5.30 22.98
CA ALA A 65 -12.80 -4.18 22.86
C ALA A 65 -11.51 -4.60 22.15
N ALA A 66 -10.96 -5.78 22.48
CA ALA A 66 -9.81 -6.34 21.81
C ALA A 66 -10.06 -6.62 20.31
N GLN A 67 -11.25 -7.11 19.96
CA GLN A 67 -11.64 -7.32 18.55
C GLN A 67 -11.78 -6.01 17.77
N VAL A 68 -12.35 -4.96 18.39
CA VAL A 68 -12.43 -3.62 17.78
C VAL A 68 -11.03 -3.07 17.54
N GLN A 69 -10.12 -3.19 18.52
CA GLN A 69 -8.75 -2.74 18.36
C GLN A 69 -8.01 -3.49 17.25
N LEU A 70 -8.23 -4.81 17.13
CA LEU A 70 -7.69 -5.59 16.01
C LEU A 70 -8.26 -5.10 14.67
N ARG A 71 -9.57 -4.86 14.59
CA ARG A 71 -10.22 -4.35 13.38
C ARG A 71 -9.63 -3.01 12.95
N ASP A 72 -9.42 -2.09 13.88
CA ASP A 72 -8.83 -0.78 13.62
C ASP A 72 -7.38 -0.90 13.10
N ARG A 73 -6.58 -1.80 13.68
CA ARG A 73 -5.21 -2.10 13.20
C ARG A 73 -5.23 -2.67 11.78
N LEU A 74 -6.11 -3.62 11.49
CA LEU A 74 -6.25 -4.19 10.15
C LEU A 74 -6.69 -3.12 9.14
N ALA A 75 -7.60 -2.23 9.51
CA ALA A 75 -8.03 -1.11 8.66
C ALA A 75 -6.86 -0.17 8.33
N ALA A 76 -6.01 0.16 9.31
CA ALA A 76 -4.83 0.99 9.07
C ALA A 76 -3.80 0.31 8.12
N VAL A 77 -3.59 -1.01 8.25
CA VAL A 77 -2.76 -1.77 7.30
C VAL A 77 -3.37 -1.74 5.90
N GLN A 78 -4.69 -1.96 5.80
CA GLN A 78 -5.41 -1.95 4.54
C GLN A 78 -5.26 -0.61 3.82
N GLU A 79 -5.49 0.50 4.52
CA GLU A 79 -5.38 1.85 3.96
C GLU A 79 -3.95 2.16 3.50
N THR A 80 -2.95 1.74 4.28
CA THR A 80 -1.53 1.91 3.92
C THR A 80 -1.19 1.13 2.64
N LEU A 81 -1.64 -0.12 2.52
CA LEU A 81 -1.44 -0.95 1.32
C LEU A 81 -2.13 -0.36 0.09
N ASP A 82 -3.35 0.14 0.23
CA ASP A 82 -4.14 0.71 -0.87
C ASP A 82 -3.54 2.03 -1.37
N THR A 83 -3.18 2.93 -0.45
CA THR A 83 -2.54 4.21 -0.76
C THR A 83 -1.14 4.02 -1.32
N GLY A 84 -0.33 3.13 -0.71
CA GLY A 84 1.00 2.79 -1.21
C GLY A 84 0.97 2.15 -2.58
N GLY A 85 0.11 1.15 -2.77
CA GLY A 85 -0.09 0.44 -4.03
C GLY A 85 -0.52 1.36 -5.17
N SER A 86 -1.52 2.23 -4.95
CA SER A 86 -1.98 3.18 -5.98
C SER A 86 -0.89 4.18 -6.40
N ARG A 87 -0.12 4.71 -5.43
CA ARG A 87 0.99 5.64 -5.71
C ARG A 87 2.16 4.96 -6.44
N LEU A 88 2.50 3.74 -6.04
CA LEU A 88 3.53 2.94 -6.74
C LEU A 88 3.09 2.66 -8.18
N THR A 89 1.83 2.30 -8.40
CA THR A 89 1.29 2.02 -9.74
C THR A 89 1.35 3.25 -10.62
N ALA A 90 0.86 4.40 -10.13
CA ALA A 90 0.95 5.65 -10.88
C ALA A 90 2.40 6.05 -11.22
N THR A 91 3.32 5.84 -10.28
CA THR A 91 4.75 6.15 -10.49
C THR A 91 5.39 5.21 -11.50
N ARG A 92 5.08 3.91 -11.42
CA ARG A 92 5.51 2.90 -12.39
C ARG A 92 5.00 3.25 -13.78
N ASP A 93 3.70 3.51 -13.92
CA ASP A 93 3.08 3.80 -15.21
C ASP A 93 3.64 5.09 -15.84
N GLY A 94 3.89 6.12 -15.01
CA GLY A 94 4.58 7.33 -15.46
C GLY A 94 6.02 7.06 -15.93
N LEU A 95 6.78 6.24 -15.20
CA LEU A 95 8.13 5.85 -15.60
C LEU A 95 8.12 5.04 -16.89
N THR A 96 7.33 3.98 -16.96
CA THR A 96 7.28 3.10 -18.14
C THR A 96 6.77 3.86 -19.35
N GLY A 97 5.77 4.74 -19.19
CA GLY A 97 5.29 5.59 -20.28
C GLY A 97 6.37 6.53 -20.84
N VAL A 98 7.17 7.17 -19.97
CA VAL A 98 8.30 8.01 -20.42
C VAL A 98 9.37 7.17 -21.13
N VAL A 99 9.73 6.02 -20.55
CA VAL A 99 10.75 5.12 -21.10
C VAL A 99 10.32 4.55 -22.46
N GLU A 100 9.07 4.12 -22.59
CA GLU A 100 8.49 3.62 -23.84
C GLU A 100 8.44 4.71 -24.90
N ALA A 101 7.99 5.93 -24.55
CA ALA A 101 7.97 7.06 -25.49
C ALA A 101 9.37 7.41 -26.00
N LEU A 102 10.37 7.44 -25.09
CA LEU A 102 11.77 7.66 -25.46
C LEU A 102 12.28 6.56 -26.39
N ARG A 103 12.09 5.29 -26.02
CA ARG A 103 12.49 4.13 -26.84
C ARG A 103 11.82 4.17 -28.23
N ALA A 104 10.53 4.51 -28.31
CA ALA A 104 9.80 4.64 -29.57
C ALA A 104 10.33 5.78 -30.46
N SER A 105 10.87 6.84 -29.85
CA SER A 105 11.55 7.93 -30.57
C SER A 105 13.02 7.67 -30.90
N GLY A 106 13.51 6.44 -30.67
CA GLY A 106 14.88 6.03 -30.99
C GLY A 106 15.91 6.34 -29.89
N TRP A 107 15.48 6.80 -28.72
CA TRP A 107 16.37 7.00 -27.58
C TRP A 107 16.68 5.67 -26.89
N THR A 108 17.89 5.57 -26.33
CA THR A 108 18.27 4.44 -25.48
C THR A 108 18.14 4.83 -24.02
N VAL A 109 17.42 4.04 -23.23
CA VAL A 109 17.33 4.21 -21.77
C VAL A 109 18.04 3.07 -21.07
N THR A 110 19.06 3.38 -20.28
CA THR A 110 19.80 2.39 -19.48
C THR A 110 19.04 2.00 -18.22
N ASP A 111 19.40 0.87 -17.62
CA ASP A 111 18.76 0.38 -16.39
C ASP A 111 18.96 1.33 -15.20
N ALA A 112 20.08 2.06 -15.18
CA ALA A 112 20.37 3.11 -14.20
C ALA A 112 19.60 4.43 -14.44
N GLY A 113 18.74 4.47 -15.46
CA GLY A 113 17.89 5.61 -15.78
C GLY A 113 18.59 6.72 -16.57
N HIS A 114 19.62 6.41 -17.35
CA HIS A 114 20.21 7.37 -18.29
C HIS A 114 19.48 7.33 -19.62
N ALA A 115 19.07 8.51 -20.11
CA ALA A 115 18.54 8.68 -21.46
C ALA A 115 19.67 9.13 -22.39
N ILE A 116 19.86 8.39 -23.49
CA ILE A 116 20.88 8.63 -24.50
C ILE A 116 20.16 8.91 -25.82
N ALA A 117 20.43 10.07 -26.41
CA ALA A 117 19.79 10.51 -27.63
C ALA A 117 20.29 9.70 -28.84
N PRO A 118 19.45 9.51 -29.87
CA PRO A 118 19.92 8.99 -31.13
C PRO A 118 20.93 9.96 -31.78
N PRO A 119 21.87 9.47 -32.61
CA PRO A 119 22.96 10.27 -33.17
C PRO A 119 22.48 11.40 -34.09
N PHE A 120 21.27 11.29 -34.66
CA PHE A 120 20.67 12.34 -35.50
C PHE A 120 19.20 12.55 -35.13
N PRO A 121 18.72 13.82 -35.03
CA PRO A 121 19.48 15.07 -35.16
C PRO A 121 20.30 15.43 -33.90
N PRO A 122 21.45 16.13 -34.06
CA PRO A 122 22.38 16.41 -32.95
C PRO A 122 21.79 17.28 -31.84
N LEU A 123 20.73 18.05 -32.13
CA LEU A 123 20.01 18.85 -31.13
C LEU A 123 19.43 18.00 -29.99
N LEU A 124 19.13 16.71 -30.23
CA LEU A 124 18.53 15.84 -29.22
C LEU A 124 19.46 15.59 -28.03
N THR A 125 20.78 15.61 -28.24
CA THR A 125 21.79 15.44 -27.19
C THR A 125 21.65 16.48 -26.07
N GLN A 126 21.16 17.69 -26.40
CA GLN A 126 20.93 18.75 -25.42
C GLN A 126 19.83 18.41 -24.40
N PHE A 127 18.93 17.48 -24.73
CA PHE A 127 17.83 17.06 -23.84
C PHE A 127 18.17 15.84 -22.96
N GLU A 128 19.30 15.15 -23.20
CA GLU A 128 19.73 13.99 -22.39
C GLU A 128 19.75 14.25 -20.89
N PRO A 129 20.28 15.40 -20.39
CA PRO A 129 20.31 15.66 -18.95
C PRO A 129 18.90 15.80 -18.36
N GLY A 130 17.98 16.41 -19.12
CA GLY A 130 16.60 16.63 -18.71
C GLY A 130 15.84 15.31 -18.56
N PHE A 131 15.87 14.46 -19.60
CA PHE A 131 15.24 13.15 -19.54
C PHE A 131 15.88 12.23 -18.50
N THR A 132 17.21 12.24 -18.37
CA THR A 132 17.92 11.51 -17.32
C THR A 132 17.48 11.96 -15.93
N ALA A 133 17.36 13.27 -15.69
CA ALA A 133 16.91 13.80 -14.40
C ALA A 133 15.47 13.39 -14.09
N LEU A 134 14.57 13.42 -15.09
CA LEU A 134 13.18 13.00 -14.95
C LEU A 134 13.08 11.52 -14.57
N ILE A 135 13.73 10.63 -15.34
CA ILE A 135 13.71 9.18 -15.09
C ILE A 135 14.25 8.87 -13.69
N ARG A 136 15.41 9.46 -13.33
CA ARG A 136 16.00 9.27 -11.99
C ARG A 136 15.15 9.87 -10.86
N ARG A 137 14.35 10.90 -11.14
CA ARG A 137 13.41 11.44 -10.15
C ARG A 137 12.27 10.45 -9.92
N LEU A 138 11.71 9.86 -10.97
CA LEU A 138 10.65 8.84 -10.88
C LEU A 138 11.15 7.58 -10.16
N LEU A 139 12.36 7.11 -10.49
CA LEU A 139 13.01 5.99 -9.80
C LEU A 139 13.16 6.24 -8.29
N ARG A 140 13.63 7.43 -7.89
CA ARG A 140 13.71 7.80 -6.46
C ARG A 140 12.35 7.89 -5.79
N LEU A 141 11.37 8.49 -6.45
CA LEU A 141 10.02 8.60 -5.93
C LEU A 141 9.43 7.20 -5.66
N PHE A 142 9.65 6.26 -6.57
CA PHE A 142 9.20 4.88 -6.40
C PHE A 142 9.81 4.23 -5.14
N ASP A 143 11.12 4.36 -4.95
CA ASP A 143 11.84 3.83 -3.79
C ASP A 143 11.37 4.48 -2.47
N GLU A 144 11.14 5.80 -2.49
CA GLU A 144 10.61 6.55 -1.34
C GLU A 144 9.20 6.09 -0.96
N ILE A 145 8.31 5.86 -1.94
CA ILE A 145 6.95 5.37 -1.70
C ILE A 145 6.98 3.94 -1.17
N ASP A 146 7.82 3.06 -1.74
CA ASP A 146 7.96 1.67 -1.30
C ASP A 146 8.42 1.60 0.16
N ALA A 147 9.50 2.32 0.50
CA ALA A 147 10.02 2.41 1.85
C ALA A 147 9.00 3.01 2.84
N GLY A 148 8.29 4.07 2.43
CA GLY A 148 7.23 4.70 3.23
C GLY A 148 6.07 3.74 3.51
N THR A 149 5.65 2.97 2.51
CA THR A 149 4.59 1.96 2.65
C THR A 149 5.02 0.86 3.60
N ALA A 150 6.23 0.33 3.45
CA ALA A 150 6.78 -0.70 4.33
C ALA A 150 6.91 -0.21 5.79
N ALA A 151 7.36 1.04 5.98
CA ALA A 151 7.46 1.66 7.30
C ALA A 151 6.08 1.85 7.96
N GLY A 152 5.08 2.29 7.19
CA GLY A 152 3.70 2.44 7.68
C GLY A 152 3.12 1.13 8.19
N ILE A 153 3.23 0.05 7.40
CA ILE A 153 2.78 -1.29 7.79
C ILE A 153 3.50 -1.76 9.06
N SER A 154 4.83 -1.60 9.09
CA SER A 154 5.66 -2.00 10.24
C SER A 154 5.36 -1.18 11.50
N GLY A 155 4.91 0.07 11.34
CA GLY A 155 4.47 0.92 12.44
C GLY A 155 3.16 0.43 13.06
N VAL A 156 2.18 0.10 12.22
CA VAL A 156 0.89 -0.44 12.68
C VAL A 156 1.06 -1.78 13.39
N LEU A 157 1.91 -2.67 12.86
CA LEU A 157 2.15 -3.99 13.46
C LEU A 157 2.91 -3.94 14.80
N ARG A 158 3.68 -2.88 15.07
CA ARG A 158 4.48 -2.73 16.30
C ARG A 158 3.72 -2.11 17.47
N GLN A 159 2.57 -1.49 17.24
CA GLN A 159 1.71 -1.03 18.34
C GLN A 159 1.13 -2.26 19.04
N ARG A 160 1.80 -2.75 20.10
CA ARG A 160 1.26 -3.74 21.04
C ARG A 160 0.37 -3.06 22.06
#